data_AF-A0A523R1S1-F1
#
_entry.id   AF-A0A523R1S1-F1
#
_cell.length_a   1.000
_cell.length_b   1.000
_cell.length_c   1.000
_cell.angle_alpha   90.00
_cell.angle_beta   90.00
_cell.angle_gamma   90.00
#
_symmetry.space_group_name_H-M   'P 1'
#
loop_
_entity.id
_entity.type
_entity.pdbx_description
1 polymer ?
#
loop_
_entity_poly.entity_id
_entity_poly.type
_entity_poly.pdbx_seq_one_letter_code
_entity_poly.pdbx_strand_id
1 'polypeptide(L)'
;MPYLGAHISISGGIYLAPQRARALGCNTMQIFSKNQRMWKSAPLNNKDIPLFKKNCETEKIKKVSVHTSYLINLGSPDKDKLKKSRDGFLIEIQRTKTLKIPFLIF
;
A
#
# COMPACT_ATOMS: atom_id res chain seq x y z
N MET A 1 3.95 13.06 -20.19
CA MET A 1 5.07 12.80 -19.26
C MET A 1 4.91 11.38 -18.72
N PRO A 2 5.95 10.53 -18.77
CA PRO A 2 5.87 9.15 -18.31
C PRO A 2 5.62 9.09 -16.80
N TYR A 3 5.07 7.96 -16.34
CA TYR A 3 4.99 7.67 -14.91
C TYR A 3 6.35 7.19 -14.42
N LEU A 4 6.96 7.96 -13.52
CA LEU A 4 8.22 7.61 -12.88
C LEU A 4 8.07 7.73 -11.37
N GLY A 5 8.45 6.66 -10.68
CA GLY A 5 8.25 6.52 -9.25
C GLY A 5 9.18 5.51 -8.63
N ALA A 6 9.07 5.40 -7.31
CA ALA A 6 9.81 4.44 -6.51
C ALA A 6 8.88 3.73 -5.52
N HIS A 7 9.42 2.74 -4.81
CA HIS A 7 8.75 2.16 -3.66
C HIS A 7 8.98 3.05 -2.44
N ILE A 8 7.92 3.70 -1.94
CA ILE A 8 7.98 4.76 -0.93
C ILE A 8 7.62 4.21 0.45
N SER A 9 8.35 4.65 1.46
CA SER A 9 8.09 4.29 2.85
C SER A 9 6.81 4.96 3.38
N ILE A 10 6.01 4.19 4.11
CA ILE A 10 4.84 4.65 4.87
C ILE A 10 5.13 4.80 6.37
N SER A 11 6.40 4.74 6.79
CA SER A 11 6.78 4.87 8.20
C SER A 11 6.28 6.19 8.79
N GLY A 12 5.71 6.17 10.00
CA GLY A 12 5.09 7.35 10.63
C GLY A 12 3.69 7.71 10.10
N GLY A 13 3.18 7.00 9.09
CA GLY A 13 1.84 7.20 8.54
C GLY A 13 1.82 7.16 7.01
N ILE A 14 0.78 6.55 6.45
CA ILE A 14 0.62 6.42 5.00
C ILE A 14 0.48 7.79 4.30
N TYR A 15 -0.12 8.77 4.99
CA TYR A 15 -0.31 10.12 4.47
C TYR A 15 0.99 10.87 4.16
N LEU A 16 2.14 10.41 4.68
CA LEU A 16 3.47 10.99 4.41
C LEU A 16 4.06 10.51 3.07
N ALA A 17 3.57 9.39 2.52
CA ALA A 17 4.13 8.81 1.30
C ALA A 17 4.08 9.74 0.07
N PRO A 18 3.00 10.50 -0.20
CA PRO A 18 2.96 11.41 -1.34
C PRO A 18 4.04 12.50 -1.30
N GLN A 19 4.26 13.10 -0.12
CA GLN A 19 5.29 14.14 0.09
C GLN A 19 6.70 13.56 -0.13
N ARG A 20 6.95 12.36 0.39
CA ARG A 20 8.21 11.64 0.16
C ARG A 20 8.44 11.31 -1.31
N ALA A 21 7.40 10.85 -2.01
CA ALA A 21 7.47 10.59 -3.44
C ALA A 21 7.84 11.87 -4.21
N ARG A 22 7.16 12.97 -3.90
CA ARG A 22 7.42 14.25 -4.56
C ARG A 22 8.81 14.80 -4.29
N ALA A 23 9.34 14.66 -3.08
CA ALA A 23 10.70 15.05 -2.73
C ALA A 23 11.76 14.33 -3.59
N LEU A 24 11.45 13.14 -4.10
CA LEU A 24 12.29 12.37 -5.04
C LEU A 24 12.01 12.68 -6.52
N GLY A 25 11.19 13.70 -6.83
CA GLY A 25 10.78 14.03 -8.19
C GLY A 25 9.78 13.06 -8.81
N CYS A 26 9.21 12.14 -8.01
CA CYS A 26 8.28 11.12 -8.52
C CYS A 26 6.89 11.72 -8.80
N ASN A 27 6.20 11.14 -9.78
CA ASN A 27 4.80 11.44 -10.10
C ASN A 27 3.88 10.21 -9.94
N THR A 28 4.45 9.07 -9.59
CA THR A 28 3.76 7.85 -9.17
C THR A 28 4.54 7.21 -8.02
N MET A 29 3.93 6.29 -7.28
CA MET A 29 4.60 5.56 -6.20
C MET A 29 4.01 4.16 -6.01
N GLN A 30 4.83 3.26 -5.52
CA GLN A 30 4.39 2.00 -4.92
C GLN A 30 4.59 2.06 -3.41
N ILE A 31 3.70 1.47 -2.62
CA ILE A 31 3.82 1.43 -1.16
C ILE A 31 3.48 0.03 -0.62
N PHE A 32 3.93 -0.27 0.59
CA PHE A 32 3.23 -1.27 1.41
C PHE A 32 2.02 -0.59 2.05
N SER A 33 0.91 -1.30 2.17
CA SER A 33 -0.27 -0.76 2.89
C SER A 33 -0.15 -0.97 4.41
N LYS A 34 0.71 -1.90 4.87
CA LYS A 34 0.91 -2.31 6.27
C LYS A 34 2.34 -2.81 6.48
N ASN A 35 2.70 -3.16 7.72
CA ASN A 35 3.96 -3.85 7.99
C ASN A 35 4.00 -5.21 7.25
N GLN A 36 4.91 -5.34 6.31
CA GLN A 36 5.08 -6.51 5.46
C GLN A 36 5.68 -7.72 6.19
N ARG A 37 6.22 -7.54 7.40
CA ARG A 37 6.83 -8.61 8.21
C ARG A 37 5.85 -9.32 9.15
N MET A 38 4.60 -8.85 9.21
CA MET A 38 3.59 -9.35 10.15
C MET A 38 2.29 -9.76 9.44
N TRP A 39 1.71 -10.87 9.91
CA TRP A 39 0.38 -11.32 9.49
C TRP A 39 -0.72 -10.38 9.98
N LYS A 40 -0.67 -10.01 11.26
CA LYS A 40 -1.64 -9.10 11.87
C LYS A 40 -1.34 -7.66 11.45
N SER A 41 -2.36 -6.97 10.95
CA SER A 41 -2.31 -5.54 10.63
C SER A 41 -3.17 -4.76 11.60
N ALA A 42 -2.70 -3.60 12.04
CA ALA A 42 -3.62 -2.60 12.59
C ALA A 42 -4.59 -2.13 11.48
N PRO A 43 -5.83 -1.77 11.84
CA PRO A 43 -6.73 -1.06 10.93
C PRO A 43 -6.08 0.21 10.37
N LEU A 44 -6.51 0.66 9.20
CA LEU A 44 -6.15 2.00 8.72
C LEU A 44 -6.70 3.02 9.71
N ASN A 45 -5.89 4.03 10.05
CA ASN A 45 -6.38 5.14 10.86
C ASN A 45 -7.34 5.99 10.00
N ASN A 46 -8.56 6.18 10.48
CA ASN A 46 -9.60 6.96 9.79
C ASN A 46 -9.16 8.41 9.51
N LYS A 47 -8.26 8.97 10.33
CA LYS A 47 -7.70 10.31 10.12
C LYS A 47 -6.66 10.36 8.98
N ASP A 48 -5.97 9.26 8.72
CA ASP A 48 -4.90 9.21 7.72
C ASP A 48 -5.45 9.06 6.29
N ILE A 49 -6.60 8.39 6.12
CA ILE A 49 -7.22 8.14 4.82
C ILE A 49 -7.50 9.45 4.05
N PRO A 50 -8.20 10.46 4.60
CA PRO A 50 -8.45 11.71 3.89
C PRO A 50 -7.16 12.50 3.65
N LEU A 51 -6.20 12.47 4.60
CA LEU A 51 -4.91 13.13 4.46
C LEU A 51 -4.09 12.54 3.33
N PHE A 52 -4.02 11.20 3.23
CA PHE A 52 -3.36 10.51 2.13
C PHE A 52 -3.91 10.94 0.77
N LYS A 53 -5.24 10.99 0.65
CA LYS A 53 -5.91 11.44 -0.57
C LYS A 53 -5.57 12.88 -0.94
N LYS A 54 -5.73 13.80 0.03
CA LYS A 54 -5.40 15.21 -0.14
C LYS A 54 -3.93 15.41 -0.53
N ASN A 55 -3.02 14.65 0.08
CA ASN A 55 -1.60 14.75 -0.20
C ASN A 55 -1.27 14.18 -1.59
N CYS A 56 -1.90 13.10 -2.04
CA CYS A 56 -1.76 12.63 -3.43
C CYS A 56 -2.15 13.72 -4.44
N GLU A 57 -3.26 14.42 -4.21
CA GLU A 57 -3.72 15.52 -5.08
C GLU A 57 -2.76 16.72 -5.03
N THR A 58 -2.38 17.15 -3.83
CA THR A 58 -1.49 18.29 -3.58
C THR A 58 -0.11 18.09 -4.23
N GLU A 59 0.47 16.90 -4.02
CA GLU A 59 1.80 16.54 -4.51
C GLU A 59 1.79 16.05 -5.98
N LYS A 60 0.62 16.10 -6.62
CA LYS A 60 0.40 15.69 -8.02
C LYS A 60 0.79 14.23 -8.30
N ILE A 61 0.65 13.34 -7.33
CA ILE A 61 0.86 11.89 -7.49
C ILE A 61 -0.31 11.31 -8.30
N LYS A 62 -0.02 10.86 -9.52
CA LYS A 62 -1.03 10.47 -10.52
C LYS A 62 -1.50 9.03 -10.37
N LYS A 63 -0.61 8.14 -9.93
CA LYS A 63 -0.86 6.70 -9.81
C LYS A 63 -0.19 6.18 -8.54
N VAL A 64 -0.89 5.29 -7.84
CA VAL A 64 -0.38 4.58 -6.67
C VAL A 64 -0.62 3.09 -6.88
N SER A 65 0.34 2.25 -6.51
CA SER A 65 0.14 0.81 -6.34
C SER A 65 0.47 0.38 -4.91
N VAL A 66 -0.18 -0.69 -4.46
CA VAL A 66 0.21 -1.40 -3.24
C VAL A 66 0.94 -2.67 -3.63
N HIS A 67 2.09 -2.94 -2.99
CA HIS A 67 2.71 -4.25 -3.01
C HIS A 67 2.25 -5.03 -1.77
N THR A 68 1.85 -6.29 -1.94
CA THR A 68 1.49 -7.16 -0.82
C THR A 68 2.72 -7.51 0.03
N SER A 69 2.47 -7.99 1.25
CA SER A 69 3.50 -8.62 2.08
C SER A 69 4.09 -9.85 1.40
N TYR A 70 5.42 -9.98 1.42
CA TYR A 70 6.15 -11.17 0.96
C TYR A 70 5.85 -12.44 1.77
N LEU A 71 5.08 -12.34 2.87
CA LEU A 71 4.59 -13.51 3.60
C LEU A 71 3.45 -14.22 2.85
N ILE A 72 2.73 -13.51 1.99
CA ILE A 72 1.60 -14.05 1.23
C ILE A 72 2.16 -15.02 0.17
N ASN A 73 1.75 -16.28 0.28
CA ASN A 73 1.99 -17.31 -0.73
C ASN A 73 0.66 -18.02 -1.02
N LEU A 74 -0.06 -17.56 -2.04
CA LEU A 74 -1.34 -18.12 -2.46
C LEU A 74 -1.22 -19.51 -3.12
N GLY A 75 0.00 -19.94 -3.44
CA GLY A 75 0.32 -21.29 -3.94
C GLY A 75 0.89 -22.23 -2.88
N SER A 76 0.84 -21.86 -1.59
CA SER A 76 1.41 -22.67 -0.52
C SER A 76 0.75 -24.05 -0.43
N PRO A 77 1.52 -25.17 -0.41
CA PRO A 77 0.97 -26.51 -0.17
C PRO A 77 0.59 -26.74 1.31
N ASP A 78 1.17 -25.95 2.21
CA ASP A 78 0.81 -25.91 3.62
C ASP A 78 -0.53 -25.18 3.80
N LYS A 79 -1.53 -25.90 4.33
CA LYS A 79 -2.92 -25.43 4.48
C LYS A 79 -3.03 -24.22 5.41
N ASP A 80 -2.23 -24.15 6.47
CA ASP A 80 -2.26 -23.03 7.42
C ASP A 80 -1.65 -21.78 6.81
N LYS A 81 -0.53 -21.92 6.10
CA LYS A 81 0.08 -20.83 5.34
C LYS A 81 -0.83 -20.36 4.21
N LEU A 82 -1.52 -21.27 3.53
CA LEU A 82 -2.49 -20.92 2.49
C LEU A 82 -3.66 -20.12 3.06
N LYS A 83 -4.22 -20.54 4.20
CA LYS A 83 -5.27 -19.80 4.90
C LYS A 83 -4.79 -18.40 5.30
N LYS A 84 -3.63 -18.30 5.97
CA LYS A 84 -3.03 -17.01 6.36
C LYS A 84 -2.77 -16.10 5.15
N SER A 85 -2.34 -16.66 4.03
CA SER A 85 -2.09 -15.93 2.78
C SER A 85 -3.37 -15.38 2.18
N ARG A 86 -4.45 -16.19 2.14
CA ARG A 86 -5.78 -15.75 1.67
C ARG A 86 -6.37 -14.66 2.56
N ASP A 87 -6.32 -14.85 3.87
CA ASP A 87 -6.80 -13.88 4.86
C ASP A 87 -6.00 -12.56 4.73
N GLY A 88 -4.68 -12.65 4.62
CA GLY A 88 -3.79 -11.50 4.41
C GLY A 88 -4.04 -10.78 3.08
N PHE A 89 -4.25 -11.52 2.00
CA PHE A 89 -4.53 -10.96 0.69
C PHE A 89 -5.89 -10.24 0.64
N LEU A 90 -6.91 -10.79 1.29
CA LEU A 90 -8.21 -10.13 1.45
C LEU A 90 -8.09 -8.79 2.19
N ILE A 91 -7.27 -8.74 3.24
CA ILE A 91 -6.99 -7.49 3.96
C ILE A 91 -6.33 -6.46 3.02
N GLU A 92 -5.37 -6.86 2.19
CA GLU A 92 -4.75 -5.95 1.22
C GLU A 92 -5.77 -5.40 0.20
N ILE A 93 -6.68 -6.24 -0.32
CA ILE A 93 -7.78 -5.82 -1.21
C ILE A 93 -8.71 -4.81 -0.50
N GLN A 94 -9.05 -5.07 0.76
CA GLN A 94 -9.91 -4.15 1.52
C GLN A 94 -9.22 -2.80 1.75
N ARG A 95 -7.91 -2.80 2.04
CA ARG A 95 -7.14 -1.58 2.25
C ARG A 95 -6.99 -0.77 0.97
N THR A 96 -6.71 -1.41 -0.17
CA THR A 96 -6.66 -0.72 -1.46
C THR A 96 -8.02 -0.12 -1.82
N LYS A 97 -9.12 -0.84 -1.59
CA LYS A 97 -10.49 -0.31 -1.74
C LYS A 97 -10.74 0.93 -0.88
N THR A 98 -10.40 0.88 0.42
CA THR A 98 -10.57 2.01 1.35
C THR A 98 -9.74 3.23 0.94
N LEU A 99 -8.50 3.02 0.49
CA LEU A 99 -7.60 4.08 0.03
C LEU A 99 -7.90 4.56 -1.40
N LYS A 100 -8.86 3.91 -2.10
CA LYS A 100 -9.17 4.10 -3.52
C LYS A 100 -7.95 3.91 -4.44
N ILE A 101 -7.11 2.93 -4.12
CA ILE A 101 -5.94 2.54 -4.91
C ILE A 101 -6.35 1.37 -5.83
N PRO A 102 -6.25 1.51 -7.16
CA PRO A 102 -6.78 0.49 -8.08
C PRO A 102 -5.81 -0.68 -8.36
N PHE A 103 -4.54 -0.58 -7.92
CA PHE A 103 -3.50 -1.57 -8.25
C PHE A 103 -2.98 -2.26 -6.99
N LEU A 104 -3.01 -3.59 -6.99
CA LEU A 104 -2.42 -4.46 -5.99
C LEU A 104 -1.47 -5.46 -6.69
N ILE A 105 -0.19 -5.45 -6.32
CA ILE A 105 0.86 -6.31 -6.85
C ILE A 105 1.19 -7.39 -5.80
N PHE A 106 1.26 -8.66 -6.19
CA PHE A 106 1.42 -9.79 -5.27
C PHE A 106 2.21 -10.97 -5.84
#